data_AF-A0A1J4WZ71-F1
#
_entry.id   AF-A0A1J4WZ71-F1
#
_cell.length_a   1.000
_cell.length_b   1.000
_cell.length_c   1.000
_cell.angle_alpha   90.00
_cell.angle_beta   90.00
_cell.angle_gamma   90.00
#
_symmetry.space_group_name_H-M   'P 1'
#
loop_
_entity.id
_entity.type
_entity.pdbx_description
1 polymer ?
#
loop_
_entity_poly.entity_id
_entity_poly.type
_entity_poly.pdbx_seq_one_letter_code
_entity_poly.pdbx_strand_id
1 'polypeptide(L)'
;MSEKDRFLGRFGFRPEGAGRVGVEREFFLMGPAATITGEPNPGSSVVSADTACPVPWAERFLSAVSGGDGRGEGPAHRGWTHELSACQVEHRTDAHDMSALTGLSALNNDLFGGLVLGSRTAEALGGSLEAMSVAPEGMTLEVFPDERHTRIAAALPRGMLEAACRVAGVHIHLGVADIESAIRLHDLLVGHLDELMRLGDLSGGQRMELYCRMAENWRPQRYGSTDRLFKTAVEQGFVDNPRDCYHLIRISVHGTVELRMFDATGNCDDIIGWVLRLRGMIAAA
;
A
#
# COMPACT_ATOMS: atom_id res chain seq x y z
N MET A 1 -17.40 26.44 -11.93
CA MET A 1 -17.19 25.17 -11.22
C MET A 1 -16.81 25.51 -9.80
N SER A 2 -17.53 25.01 -8.79
CA SER A 2 -17.20 25.28 -7.39
C SER A 2 -15.91 24.57 -6.98
N GLU A 3 -15.29 24.98 -5.86
CA GLU A 3 -14.12 24.29 -5.32
C GLU A 3 -14.42 22.83 -4.95
N LYS A 4 -15.63 22.59 -4.40
CA LYS A 4 -16.15 21.26 -4.13
C LYS A 4 -16.21 20.43 -5.41
N ASP A 5 -16.78 20.96 -6.50
CA ASP A 5 -16.86 20.23 -7.77
C ASP A 5 -15.47 19.88 -8.32
N ARG A 6 -14.50 20.79 -8.18
CA ARG A 6 -13.10 20.54 -8.57
C ARG A 6 -12.48 19.42 -7.75
N PHE A 7 -12.71 19.39 -6.43
CA PHE A 7 -12.25 18.32 -5.55
C PHE A 7 -12.91 16.98 -5.90
N LEU A 8 -14.23 16.95 -6.06
CA LEU A 8 -14.97 15.74 -6.41
C LEU A 8 -14.59 15.21 -7.79
N GLY A 9 -14.26 16.08 -8.73
CA GLY A 9 -13.77 15.71 -10.06
C GLY A 9 -12.39 15.03 -10.06
N ARG A 10 -11.69 14.97 -8.93
CA ARG A 10 -10.39 14.26 -8.81
C ARG A 10 -10.54 12.75 -8.65
N PHE A 11 -11.74 12.25 -8.34
CA PHE A 11 -12.00 10.83 -8.14
C PHE A 11 -12.45 10.18 -9.45
N GLY A 12 -11.65 9.26 -9.96
CA GLY A 12 -11.87 8.58 -11.24
C GLY A 12 -12.85 7.40 -11.16
N PHE A 13 -14.08 7.64 -10.72
CA PHE A 13 -15.12 6.60 -10.64
C PHE A 13 -15.43 6.00 -12.00
N ARG A 14 -15.60 4.66 -12.01
CA ARG A 14 -15.92 3.86 -13.19
C ARG A 14 -17.08 2.94 -12.84
N PRO A 15 -18.31 3.21 -13.33
CA PRO A 15 -19.47 2.38 -13.06
C PRO A 15 -19.26 0.87 -13.33
N GLU A 16 -18.51 0.54 -14.39
CA GLU A 16 -18.15 -0.83 -14.76
C GLU A 16 -17.16 -1.52 -13.79
N GLY A 17 -16.51 -0.73 -12.93
CA GLY A 17 -15.64 -1.21 -11.85
C GLY A 17 -16.38 -1.50 -10.55
N ALA A 18 -17.67 -1.17 -10.45
CA ALA A 18 -18.45 -1.41 -9.24
C ALA A 18 -18.49 -2.90 -8.86
N GLY A 19 -18.22 -3.20 -7.59
CA GLY A 19 -18.18 -4.58 -7.07
C GLY A 19 -16.91 -5.36 -7.38
N ARG A 20 -15.96 -4.78 -8.13
CA ARG A 20 -14.64 -5.38 -8.34
C ARG A 20 -13.72 -5.15 -7.15
N VAL A 21 -12.76 -6.05 -6.98
CA VAL A 21 -11.73 -5.98 -5.93
C VAL A 21 -10.35 -5.98 -6.54
N GLY A 22 -9.51 -5.03 -6.14
CA GLY A 22 -8.07 -5.03 -6.40
C GLY A 22 -7.30 -5.08 -5.08
N VAL A 23 -6.09 -5.63 -5.11
CA VAL A 23 -5.22 -5.74 -3.94
C VAL A 23 -3.83 -5.21 -4.27
N GLU A 24 -3.28 -4.42 -3.37
CA GLU A 24 -1.88 -4.00 -3.37
C GLU A 24 -1.14 -4.65 -2.19
N ARG A 25 0.09 -5.10 -2.40
CA ARG A 25 0.93 -5.74 -1.38
C ARG A 25 2.32 -5.13 -1.41
N GLU A 26 2.76 -4.63 -0.27
CA GLU A 26 4.08 -4.06 -0.10
C GLU A 26 5.06 -5.13 0.42
N PHE A 27 6.27 -5.16 -0.14
CA PHE A 27 7.32 -6.11 0.21
C PHE A 27 8.64 -5.37 0.43
N PHE A 28 9.50 -5.93 1.27
CA PHE A 28 10.89 -5.51 1.40
C PHE A 28 11.80 -6.37 0.55
N LEU A 29 12.76 -5.73 -0.11
CA LEU A 29 13.88 -6.37 -0.77
C LEU A 29 14.98 -6.60 0.26
N MET A 30 15.39 -7.85 0.40
CA MET A 30 16.42 -8.25 1.35
C MET A 30 17.68 -8.69 0.61
N GLY A 31 18.84 -8.35 1.16
CA GLY A 31 20.14 -8.74 0.61
C GLY A 31 21.18 -8.99 1.70
N PRO A 32 22.38 -9.46 1.33
CA PRO A 32 23.46 -9.68 2.28
C PRO A 32 23.93 -8.34 2.89
N ALA A 33 24.20 -8.28 4.20
CA ALA A 33 24.61 -7.05 4.88
C ALA A 33 25.78 -6.30 4.22
N ALA A 34 26.68 -7.03 3.56
CA ALA A 34 27.84 -6.48 2.85
C ALA A 34 27.47 -5.57 1.64
N THR A 35 26.24 -5.59 1.15
CA THR A 35 25.81 -4.73 0.03
C THR A 35 25.32 -3.35 0.46
N ILE A 36 25.22 -3.06 1.77
CA ILE A 36 25.00 -1.69 2.26
C ILE A 36 26.33 -0.94 2.22
N THR A 37 26.70 -0.41 1.06
CA THR A 37 27.90 0.41 0.90
C THR A 37 27.63 1.85 1.34
N GLY A 38 27.62 2.07 2.66
CA GLY A 38 27.73 3.38 3.29
C GLY A 38 28.78 3.30 4.39
N GLU A 39 29.60 4.34 4.58
CA GLU A 39 30.74 4.29 5.51
C GLU A 39 30.35 3.71 6.89
N PRO A 40 31.18 2.83 7.47
CA PRO A 40 30.90 2.22 8.75
C PRO A 40 30.72 3.30 9.81
N ASN A 41 29.51 3.40 10.35
CA ASN A 41 29.21 4.28 11.48
C ASN A 41 30.05 3.78 12.67
N PRO A 42 30.97 4.58 13.25
CA PRO A 42 31.99 4.10 14.20
C PRO A 42 31.45 3.67 15.59
N GLY A 43 30.13 3.44 15.71
CA GLY A 43 29.49 2.85 16.88
C GLY A 43 28.54 1.69 16.56
N SER A 44 28.46 1.23 15.30
CA SER A 44 27.59 0.13 14.93
C SER A 44 28.24 -1.22 15.24
N SER A 45 27.60 -1.99 16.12
CA SER A 45 27.93 -3.40 16.37
C SER A 45 28.06 -4.14 15.05
N VAL A 46 29.15 -4.89 14.89
CA VAL A 46 29.43 -5.73 13.72
C VAL A 46 28.23 -6.65 13.47
N VAL A 47 27.39 -6.29 12.51
CA VAL A 47 26.34 -7.18 12.00
C VAL A 47 27.07 -8.31 11.30
N SER A 48 26.80 -9.56 11.68
CA SER A 48 27.44 -10.69 11.03
C SER A 48 27.12 -10.65 9.54
N ALA A 49 28.09 -11.00 8.69
CA ALA A 49 27.94 -11.00 7.23
C ALA A 49 26.79 -11.90 6.73
N ASP A 50 26.22 -12.74 7.60
CA ASP A 50 25.16 -13.71 7.30
C ASP A 50 23.74 -13.20 7.59
N THR A 51 23.57 -11.98 8.11
CA THR A 51 22.23 -11.46 8.40
C THR A 51 21.66 -10.73 7.19
N ALA A 52 20.58 -11.26 6.61
CA ALA A 52 19.84 -10.56 5.56
C ALA A 52 19.23 -9.25 6.10
N CYS A 53 19.36 -8.16 5.36
CA CYS A 53 18.86 -6.84 5.73
C CYS A 53 18.11 -6.18 4.57
N PRO A 54 17.21 -5.21 4.83
CA PRO A 54 16.61 -4.42 3.78
C PRO A 54 17.67 -3.71 2.95
N VAL A 55 17.57 -3.78 1.62
CA VAL A 55 18.51 -3.19 0.67
C VAL A 55 17.80 -2.26 -0.31
N PRO A 56 18.38 -1.09 -0.66
CA PRO A 56 17.72 -0.07 -1.49
C PRO A 56 17.74 -0.44 -2.98
N TRP A 57 17.17 -1.60 -3.33
CA TRP A 57 17.23 -2.19 -4.66
C TRP A 57 15.94 -2.01 -5.47
N ALA A 58 14.96 -1.22 -5.02
CA ALA A 58 13.67 -1.08 -5.69
C ALA A 58 13.81 -0.70 -7.17
N GLU A 59 14.68 0.25 -7.53
CA GLU A 59 14.90 0.63 -8.93
C GLU A 59 15.48 -0.53 -9.76
N ARG A 60 16.48 -1.24 -9.22
CA ARG A 60 17.10 -2.41 -9.87
C ARG A 60 16.10 -3.55 -10.04
N PHE A 61 15.28 -3.80 -9.01
CA PHE A 61 14.21 -4.79 -9.05
C PHE A 61 13.17 -4.44 -10.12
N LEU A 62 12.69 -3.20 -10.14
CA LEU A 62 11.67 -2.77 -11.09
C LEU A 62 12.18 -2.80 -12.54
N SER A 63 13.45 -2.48 -12.77
CA SER A 63 14.10 -2.65 -14.06
C SER A 63 14.14 -4.13 -14.49
N ALA A 64 14.50 -5.02 -13.58
CA ALA A 64 14.60 -6.45 -13.83
C ALA A 64 13.24 -7.12 -14.06
N VAL A 65 12.25 -6.85 -13.20
CA VAL A 65 10.90 -7.42 -13.32
C VAL A 65 10.17 -6.92 -14.57
N SER A 66 10.57 -5.77 -15.11
CA SER A 66 10.03 -5.17 -16.33
C SER A 66 10.68 -5.68 -17.62
N GLY A 67 11.74 -6.49 -17.54
CA GLY A 67 12.40 -7.07 -18.72
C GLY A 67 13.49 -6.21 -19.38
N GLY A 68 13.99 -5.15 -18.74
CA GLY A 68 15.31 -4.57 -19.06
C GLY A 68 15.41 -3.37 -20.02
N ASP A 69 14.33 -2.82 -20.57
CA ASP A 69 14.47 -1.82 -21.64
C ASP A 69 14.43 -0.35 -21.18
N GLY A 70 14.08 -0.08 -19.92
CA GLY A 70 14.16 1.26 -19.30
C GLY A 70 13.41 2.41 -20.02
N ARG A 71 12.67 2.12 -21.09
CA ARG A 71 11.84 3.05 -21.86
C ARG A 71 10.41 2.56 -21.75
N GLY A 72 9.73 3.02 -20.70
CA GLY A 72 8.40 2.59 -20.29
C GLY A 72 7.27 2.98 -21.26
N GLU A 73 7.24 2.39 -22.45
CA GLU A 73 6.08 2.45 -23.36
C GLU A 73 5.77 1.10 -24.06
N GLY A 74 6.12 -0.02 -23.42
CA GLY A 74 5.60 -1.36 -23.73
C GLY A 74 4.77 -1.90 -22.55
N PRO A 75 4.00 -3.00 -22.68
CA PRO A 75 3.25 -3.60 -21.57
C PRO A 75 4.20 -4.30 -20.58
N ALA A 76 5.14 -3.54 -20.00
CA ALA A 76 5.96 -3.94 -18.87
C ALA A 76 5.01 -4.36 -17.73
N HIS A 77 5.28 -5.53 -17.18
CA HIS A 77 4.46 -6.30 -16.24
C HIS A 77 3.69 -5.42 -15.24
N ARG A 78 2.42 -5.13 -15.57
CA ARG A 78 1.57 -4.03 -15.03
C ARG A 78 1.33 -3.99 -13.52
N GLY A 79 1.84 -4.96 -12.77
CA GLY A 79 1.56 -5.11 -11.34
C GLY A 79 2.63 -4.52 -10.41
N TRP A 80 3.87 -4.31 -10.83
CA TRP A 80 4.94 -3.91 -9.89
C TRP A 80 5.25 -2.41 -9.92
N THR A 81 5.40 -1.80 -8.74
CA THR A 81 5.80 -0.41 -8.58
C THR A 81 6.65 -0.19 -7.32
N HIS A 82 7.04 1.04 -7.05
CA HIS A 82 7.87 1.43 -5.92
C HIS A 82 7.04 2.07 -4.80
N GLU A 83 7.56 1.97 -3.58
CA GLU A 83 7.06 2.70 -2.41
C GLU A 83 8.00 3.86 -2.02
N LEU A 84 7.70 4.53 -0.90
CA LEU A 84 8.56 5.60 -0.38
C LEU A 84 10.00 5.11 -0.17
N SER A 85 10.20 4.00 0.56
CA SER A 85 11.53 3.44 0.79
C SER A 85 12.09 2.84 -0.49
N ALA A 86 13.36 3.11 -0.79
CA ALA A 86 14.08 2.41 -1.85
C ALA A 86 14.26 0.90 -1.57
N CYS A 87 13.97 0.45 -0.34
CA CYS A 87 13.99 -0.96 0.04
C CYS A 87 12.67 -1.69 -0.25
N GLN A 88 11.63 -0.98 -0.69
CA GLN A 88 10.29 -1.51 -0.81
C GLN A 88 9.78 -1.50 -2.25
N VAL A 89 9.02 -2.53 -2.59
CA VAL A 89 8.29 -2.65 -3.85
C VAL A 89 6.87 -3.10 -3.59
N GLU A 90 5.95 -2.69 -4.43
CA GLU A 90 4.52 -2.99 -4.30
C GLU A 90 4.04 -3.82 -5.50
N HIS A 91 3.30 -4.88 -5.22
CA HIS A 91 2.56 -5.65 -6.23
C HIS A 91 1.08 -5.32 -6.20
N ARG A 92 0.52 -4.98 -7.36
CA ARG A 92 -0.89 -4.65 -7.60
C ARG A 92 -1.53 -5.72 -8.49
N THR A 93 -2.66 -6.24 -8.04
CA THR A 93 -3.50 -7.10 -8.88
C THR A 93 -4.32 -6.27 -9.85
N ASP A 94 -4.82 -6.91 -10.90
CA ASP A 94 -5.95 -6.38 -11.65
C ASP A 94 -7.21 -6.30 -10.75
N ALA A 95 -8.22 -5.58 -11.22
CA ALA A 95 -9.52 -5.52 -10.56
C ALA A 95 -10.40 -6.70 -10.98
N HIS A 96 -10.67 -7.60 -10.03
CA HIS A 96 -11.40 -8.86 -10.25
C HIS A 96 -12.88 -8.72 -9.87
N ASP A 97 -13.78 -9.21 -10.73
CA ASP A 97 -15.22 -9.22 -10.46
C ASP A 97 -15.56 -10.33 -9.46
N MET A 98 -16.02 -9.95 -8.28
CA MET A 98 -16.31 -10.86 -7.18
C MET A 98 -17.74 -11.44 -7.23
N SER A 99 -18.56 -11.06 -8.21
CA SER A 99 -19.93 -11.55 -8.36
C SER A 99 -20.00 -13.06 -8.62
N ALA A 100 -18.97 -13.63 -9.26
CA ALA A 100 -18.84 -15.04 -9.55
C ALA A 100 -17.70 -15.69 -8.74
N LEU A 101 -17.81 -17.00 -8.49
CA LEU A 101 -16.73 -17.79 -7.85
C LEU A 101 -15.41 -17.72 -8.63
N THR A 102 -15.49 -17.52 -9.95
CA THR A 102 -14.32 -17.35 -10.82
C THR A 102 -13.49 -16.12 -10.47
N GLY A 103 -14.10 -15.09 -9.89
CA GLY A 103 -13.39 -13.87 -9.46
C GLY A 103 -12.41 -14.10 -8.32
N LEU A 104 -12.79 -14.90 -7.32
CA LEU A 104 -11.91 -15.27 -6.21
C LEU A 104 -10.72 -16.07 -6.70
N SER A 105 -10.95 -17.05 -7.58
CA SER A 105 -9.88 -17.84 -8.18
C SER A 105 -8.95 -16.98 -9.04
N ALA A 106 -9.49 -16.02 -9.80
CA ALA A 106 -8.69 -15.11 -10.61
C ALA A 106 -7.80 -14.20 -9.73
N LEU A 107 -8.37 -13.61 -8.67
CA LEU A 107 -7.61 -12.82 -7.70
C LEU A 107 -6.51 -13.65 -7.04
N ASN A 108 -6.81 -14.88 -6.62
CA ASN A 108 -5.82 -15.76 -6.00
C ASN A 108 -4.67 -16.10 -6.96
N ASN A 109 -4.99 -16.39 -8.23
CA ASN A 109 -3.99 -16.67 -9.26
C ASN A 109 -3.10 -15.44 -9.53
N ASP A 110 -3.67 -14.24 -9.52
CA ASP A 110 -2.93 -12.98 -9.71
C ASP A 110 -2.00 -12.70 -8.52
N LEU A 111 -2.49 -12.85 -7.29
CA LEU A 111 -1.70 -12.76 -6.07
C LEU A 111 -0.54 -13.76 -6.07
N PHE A 112 -0.81 -15.02 -6.41
CA PHE A 112 0.22 -16.06 -6.45
C PHE A 112 1.24 -15.82 -7.57
N GLY A 113 0.76 -15.51 -8.78
CA GLY A 113 1.61 -15.23 -9.94
C GLY A 113 2.54 -14.05 -9.71
N GLY A 114 2.02 -12.97 -9.11
CA GLY A 114 2.80 -11.84 -8.67
C GLY A 114 3.91 -12.24 -7.70
N LEU A 115 3.57 -12.95 -6.63
CA LEU A 115 4.55 -13.37 -5.61
C LEU A 115 5.66 -14.24 -6.20
N VAL A 116 5.32 -15.21 -7.07
CA VAL A 116 6.28 -16.07 -7.74
C VAL A 116 7.21 -15.26 -8.65
N LEU A 117 6.67 -14.33 -9.44
CA LEU A 117 7.48 -13.48 -10.32
C LEU A 117 8.42 -12.57 -9.52
N GLY A 118 7.91 -11.94 -8.47
CA GLY A 118 8.70 -11.05 -7.61
C GLY A 118 9.81 -11.80 -6.89
N SER A 119 9.51 -12.96 -6.30
CA SER A 119 10.50 -13.77 -5.59
C SER A 119 11.63 -14.20 -6.52
N ARG A 120 11.31 -14.73 -7.71
CA ARG A 120 12.31 -15.10 -8.72
C ARG A 120 13.17 -13.93 -9.18
N THR A 121 12.57 -12.75 -9.30
CA THR A 121 13.30 -11.53 -9.65
C THR A 121 14.28 -11.15 -8.55
N ALA A 122 13.85 -11.13 -7.29
CA ALA A 122 14.73 -10.83 -6.16
C ALA A 122 15.88 -11.84 -6.02
N GLU A 123 15.58 -13.14 -6.17
CA GLU A 123 16.58 -14.22 -6.20
C GLU A 123 17.63 -14.02 -7.31
N ALA A 124 17.18 -13.66 -8.51
CA ALA A 124 18.08 -13.37 -9.64
C ALA A 124 18.99 -12.15 -9.40
N LEU A 125 18.59 -11.23 -8.51
CA LEU A 125 19.41 -10.09 -8.09
C LEU A 125 20.36 -10.41 -6.92
N GLY A 126 20.30 -11.63 -6.38
CA GLY A 126 21.11 -12.08 -5.25
C GLY A 126 20.50 -11.77 -3.88
N GLY A 127 19.19 -11.58 -3.80
CA GLY A 127 18.45 -11.27 -2.58
C GLY A 127 17.19 -12.13 -2.39
N SER A 128 16.30 -11.67 -1.52
CA SER A 128 14.95 -12.23 -1.36
C SER A 128 13.89 -11.13 -1.32
N LEU A 129 12.63 -11.53 -1.48
CA LEU A 129 11.46 -10.67 -1.38
C LEU A 129 10.67 -11.08 -0.14
N GLU A 130 10.59 -10.22 0.87
CA GLU A 130 9.96 -10.54 2.15
C GLU A 130 8.71 -9.70 2.41
N ALA A 131 7.62 -10.38 2.76
CA ALA A 131 6.41 -9.74 3.25
C ALA A 131 6.53 -9.51 4.77
N MET A 132 7.24 -8.46 5.17
CA MET A 132 7.37 -8.06 6.57
C MET A 132 6.61 -6.77 6.84
N SER A 133 5.75 -6.76 7.86
CA SER A 133 4.95 -5.57 8.17
C SER A 133 5.75 -4.42 8.77
N VAL A 134 6.83 -4.76 9.48
CA VAL A 134 7.75 -3.82 10.10
C VAL A 134 9.18 -4.27 9.85
N ALA A 135 9.93 -3.47 9.10
CA ALA A 135 11.35 -3.70 8.89
C ALA A 135 12.18 -3.40 10.15
N PRO A 136 13.38 -3.99 10.28
CA PRO A 136 14.27 -3.76 11.41
C PRO A 136 14.58 -2.28 11.65
N GLU A 137 14.87 -1.94 12.91
CA GLU A 137 15.44 -0.65 13.25
C GLU A 137 16.81 -0.45 12.58
N GLY A 138 17.14 0.78 12.22
CA GLY A 138 18.42 1.11 11.59
C GLY A 138 18.56 0.73 10.12
N MET A 139 17.50 0.26 9.45
CA MET A 139 17.51 0.13 7.98
C MET A 139 17.80 1.48 7.31
N THR A 140 18.31 1.45 6.06
CA THR A 140 18.56 2.68 5.30
C THR A 140 17.25 3.48 5.11
N LEU A 141 17.38 4.81 5.17
CA LEU A 141 16.29 5.76 4.89
C LEU A 141 16.34 6.31 3.47
N GLU A 142 17.12 5.66 2.60
CA GLU A 142 17.09 5.94 1.17
C GLU A 142 15.66 5.76 0.65
N VAL A 143 15.18 6.81 -0.03
CA VAL A 143 13.88 6.82 -0.68
C VAL A 143 14.04 6.52 -2.17
N PHE A 144 12.99 5.99 -2.79
CA PHE A 144 13.01 5.76 -4.23
C PHE A 144 13.30 7.09 -4.98
N PRO A 145 14.17 7.09 -6.01
CA PRO A 145 14.73 8.31 -6.59
C PRO A 145 13.75 9.03 -7.55
N ASP A 146 12.57 9.41 -7.05
CA ASP A 146 11.62 10.27 -7.75
C ASP A 146 11.44 11.63 -7.04
N GLU A 147 10.92 12.61 -7.78
CA GLU A 147 10.74 13.99 -7.30
C GLU A 147 9.76 14.07 -6.12
N ARG A 148 8.76 13.19 -6.07
CA ARG A 148 7.74 13.20 -5.01
C ARG A 148 8.32 12.69 -3.71
N HIS A 149 8.95 11.52 -3.71
CA HIS A 149 9.55 10.87 -2.55
C HIS A 149 10.73 11.67 -2.01
N THR A 150 11.54 12.27 -2.88
CA THR A 150 12.61 13.20 -2.46
C THR A 150 12.05 14.40 -1.70
N ARG A 151 10.94 14.99 -2.17
CA ARG A 151 10.27 16.10 -1.46
C ARG A 151 9.65 15.68 -0.14
N ILE A 152 9.02 14.51 -0.09
CA ILE A 152 8.45 13.96 1.15
C ILE A 152 9.56 13.72 2.19
N ALA A 153 10.66 13.06 1.79
CA ALA A 153 11.78 12.77 2.67
C ALA A 153 12.43 14.04 3.23
N ALA A 154 12.55 15.09 2.42
CA ALA A 154 13.10 16.37 2.85
C ALA A 154 12.17 17.14 3.82
N ALA A 155 10.86 16.89 3.77
CA ALA A 155 9.87 17.57 4.59
C ALA A 155 9.58 16.84 5.92
N LEU A 156 9.75 15.52 5.97
CA LEU A 156 9.41 14.72 7.15
C LEU A 156 10.49 14.82 8.24
N PRO A 157 10.11 15.00 9.52
CA PRO A 157 11.01 14.77 10.64
C PRO A 157 11.61 13.36 10.59
N ARG A 158 12.87 13.21 10.99
CA ARG A 158 13.61 11.94 10.89
C ARG A 158 12.83 10.75 11.48
N GLY A 159 12.26 10.88 12.68
CA GLY A 159 11.51 9.79 13.31
C GLY A 159 10.23 9.39 12.56
N MET A 160 9.60 10.34 11.85
CA MET A 160 8.46 10.04 10.97
C MET A 160 8.91 9.36 9.68
N LEU A 161 10.04 9.79 9.10
CA LEU A 161 10.64 9.13 7.94
C LEU A 161 11.07 7.69 8.28
N GLU A 162 11.68 7.48 9.44
CA GLU A 162 12.03 6.15 9.95
C GLU A 162 10.79 5.26 10.09
N ALA A 163 9.68 5.79 10.61
CA ALA A 163 8.42 5.04 10.67
C ALA A 163 7.87 4.73 9.26
N ALA A 164 7.84 5.72 8.37
CA ALA A 164 7.29 5.60 7.03
C ALA A 164 8.07 4.61 6.14
N CYS A 165 9.41 4.58 6.24
CA CYS A 165 10.24 3.66 5.46
C CYS A 165 10.20 2.21 5.99
N ARG A 166 9.70 2.00 7.21
CA ARG A 166 9.73 0.68 7.88
C ARG A 166 8.43 -0.08 7.80
N VAL A 167 7.32 0.57 7.46
CA VAL A 167 6.01 -0.09 7.42
C VAL A 167 5.72 -0.63 6.04
N ALA A 168 5.25 -1.86 5.95
CA ALA A 168 4.61 -2.41 4.76
C ALA A 168 3.23 -2.96 5.12
N GLY A 169 2.29 -2.96 4.17
CA GLY A 169 0.94 -3.47 4.36
C GLY A 169 0.34 -4.13 3.13
N VAL A 170 -0.92 -4.55 3.31
CA VAL A 170 -1.81 -4.92 2.22
C VAL A 170 -2.92 -3.89 2.12
N HIS A 171 -3.15 -3.39 0.91
CA HIS A 171 -4.27 -2.50 0.61
C HIS A 171 -5.34 -3.24 -0.19
N ILE A 172 -6.59 -3.15 0.24
CA ILE A 172 -7.74 -3.72 -0.48
C ILE A 172 -8.57 -2.58 -1.06
N HIS A 173 -8.76 -2.60 -2.38
CA HIS A 173 -9.57 -1.63 -3.11
C HIS A 173 -10.92 -2.24 -3.49
N LEU A 174 -11.99 -1.57 -3.09
CA LEU A 174 -13.35 -1.94 -3.44
C LEU A 174 -13.91 -0.96 -4.47
N GLY A 175 -14.17 -1.44 -5.68
CA GLY A 175 -14.72 -0.64 -6.77
C GLY A 175 -16.16 -0.22 -6.50
N VAL A 176 -16.47 1.05 -6.78
CA VAL A 176 -17.81 1.65 -6.62
C VAL A 176 -18.15 2.51 -7.83
N ALA A 177 -19.45 2.69 -8.08
CA ALA A 177 -19.91 3.34 -9.31
C ALA A 177 -19.74 4.87 -9.31
N ASP A 178 -19.86 5.50 -8.14
CA ASP A 178 -19.88 6.94 -7.97
C ASP A 178 -19.52 7.35 -6.52
N ILE A 179 -19.40 8.67 -6.31
CA ILE A 179 -19.02 9.24 -5.01
C ILE A 179 -20.03 8.97 -3.90
N GLU A 180 -21.33 8.95 -4.21
CA GLU A 180 -22.37 8.73 -3.20
C GLU A 180 -22.32 7.28 -2.71
N SER A 181 -22.10 6.34 -3.63
CA SER A 181 -21.88 4.93 -3.32
C SER A 181 -20.58 4.72 -2.54
N ALA A 182 -19.52 5.46 -2.89
CA ALA A 182 -18.26 5.44 -2.15
C ALA A 182 -18.43 5.90 -0.70
N ILE A 183 -19.16 7.00 -0.47
CA ILE A 183 -19.44 7.52 0.88
C ILE A 183 -20.25 6.51 1.70
N ARG A 184 -21.29 5.91 1.12
CA ARG A 184 -22.08 4.88 1.82
C ARG A 184 -21.24 3.67 2.22
N LEU A 185 -20.45 3.13 1.28
CA LEU A 185 -19.58 1.98 1.55
C LEU A 185 -18.47 2.34 2.56
N HIS A 186 -17.87 3.51 2.43
CA HIS A 186 -16.89 4.03 3.37
C HIS A 186 -17.47 4.09 4.78
N ASP A 187 -18.62 4.74 4.98
CA ASP A 187 -19.20 4.96 6.30
C ASP A 187 -19.67 3.66 6.97
N LEU A 188 -20.12 2.69 6.17
CA LEU A 188 -20.37 1.32 6.60
C LEU A 188 -19.09 0.72 7.17
N LEU A 189 -18.01 0.68 6.38
CA LEU A 189 -16.75 0.05 6.77
C LEU A 189 -16.06 0.77 7.94
N VAL A 190 -16.21 2.09 8.06
CA VAL A 190 -15.79 2.85 9.25
C VAL A 190 -16.49 2.35 10.52
N GLY A 191 -17.74 1.89 10.41
CA GLY A 191 -18.44 1.23 11.52
C GLY A 191 -17.81 -0.09 11.98
N HIS A 192 -16.98 -0.71 11.13
CA HIS A 192 -16.28 -1.97 11.38
C HIS A 192 -14.77 -1.80 11.58
N LEU A 193 -14.26 -0.56 11.69
CA LEU A 193 -12.82 -0.28 11.70
C LEU A 193 -12.05 -1.12 12.73
N ASP A 194 -12.50 -1.16 13.98
CA ASP A 194 -11.79 -1.87 15.05
C ASP A 194 -11.78 -3.40 14.82
N GLU A 195 -12.81 -3.94 14.16
CA GLU A 195 -12.85 -5.35 13.76
C GLU A 195 -11.86 -5.62 12.62
N LEU A 196 -11.83 -4.75 11.61
CA LEU A 196 -10.92 -4.86 10.46
C LEU A 196 -9.45 -4.72 10.87
N MET A 197 -9.15 -3.83 11.83
CA MET A 197 -7.81 -3.71 12.40
C MET A 197 -7.38 -5.01 13.09
N ARG A 198 -8.25 -5.62 13.91
CA ARG A 198 -7.93 -6.91 14.54
C ARG A 198 -7.78 -8.06 13.54
N LEU A 199 -8.58 -8.04 12.48
CA LEU A 199 -8.57 -9.06 11.44
C LEU A 199 -7.24 -9.07 10.67
N GLY A 200 -6.66 -7.89 10.45
CA GLY A 200 -5.44 -7.68 9.69
C GLY A 200 -4.17 -7.57 10.51
N ASP A 201 -4.22 -7.74 11.84
CA ASP A 201 -3.06 -7.57 12.73
C ASP A 201 -2.27 -8.87 12.85
N LEU A 202 -1.20 -8.99 12.07
CA LEU A 202 -0.24 -10.10 12.09
C LEU A 202 1.05 -9.74 12.84
N SER A 203 1.26 -8.46 13.14
CA SER A 203 2.45 -7.89 13.78
C SER A 203 2.25 -7.59 15.27
N GLY A 204 1.06 -7.85 15.82
CA GLY A 204 0.73 -7.53 17.21
C GLY A 204 0.65 -6.03 17.47
N GLY A 205 0.21 -5.27 16.48
CA GLY A 205 0.00 -3.82 16.53
C GLY A 205 1.23 -2.98 16.15
N GLN A 206 2.38 -3.59 15.89
CA GLN A 206 3.63 -2.86 15.63
C GLN A 206 3.55 -1.98 14.37
N ARG A 207 2.98 -2.50 13.27
CA ARG A 207 2.81 -1.71 12.04
C ARG A 207 1.91 -0.51 12.30
N MET A 208 0.81 -0.72 13.01
CA MET A 208 -0.15 0.34 13.32
C MET A 208 0.46 1.41 14.22
N GLU A 209 1.27 1.01 15.20
CA GLU A 209 2.01 1.95 16.06
C GLU A 209 2.89 2.90 15.21
N LEU A 210 3.64 2.35 14.26
CA LEU A 210 4.46 3.16 13.34
C LEU A 210 3.60 4.02 12.41
N TYR A 211 2.51 3.48 11.87
CA TYR A 211 1.57 4.24 11.03
C TYR A 211 1.00 5.45 11.75
N CYS A 212 0.56 5.29 13.01
CA CYS A 212 0.02 6.36 13.83
C CYS A 212 1.06 7.45 14.18
N ARG A 213 2.37 7.13 14.18
CA ARG A 213 3.43 8.14 14.33
C ARG A 213 3.59 9.00 13.08
N MET A 214 3.33 8.46 11.90
CA MET A 214 3.44 9.15 10.61
C MET A 214 2.18 9.96 10.27
N ALA A 215 1.00 9.42 10.57
CA ALA A 215 -0.27 9.99 10.13
C ALA A 215 -1.12 10.47 11.32
N GLU A 216 -1.13 11.78 11.60
CA GLU A 216 -1.91 12.36 12.71
C GLU A 216 -3.41 12.06 12.59
N ASN A 217 -3.96 12.18 11.38
CA ASN A 217 -5.37 11.95 11.08
C ASN A 217 -5.63 10.53 10.57
N TRP A 218 -4.94 9.51 11.07
CA TRP A 218 -5.06 8.13 10.53
C TRP A 218 -6.47 7.53 10.62
N ARG A 219 -7.28 7.96 11.60
CA ARG A 219 -8.58 7.35 11.89
C ARG A 219 -9.67 7.97 10.99
N PRO A 220 -10.35 7.19 10.15
CA PRO A 220 -11.42 7.72 9.30
C PRO A 220 -12.63 8.16 10.11
N GLN A 221 -13.27 9.24 9.67
CA GLN A 221 -14.56 9.71 10.19
C GLN A 221 -15.67 9.46 9.17
N ARG A 222 -16.89 9.20 9.62
CA ARG A 222 -18.04 9.10 8.71
C ARG A 222 -18.29 10.43 8.01
N TYR A 223 -18.51 10.39 6.71
CA TYR A 223 -18.81 11.57 5.92
C TYR A 223 -20.31 11.84 5.84
N GLY A 224 -21.13 10.85 5.49
CA GLY A 224 -22.58 10.98 5.34
C GLY A 224 -23.03 11.81 4.13
N SER A 225 -22.19 12.69 3.60
CA SER A 225 -22.46 13.48 2.40
C SER A 225 -21.18 13.99 1.74
N THR A 226 -21.28 14.39 0.47
CA THR A 226 -20.19 15.02 -0.27
C THR A 226 -19.75 16.36 0.33
N ASP A 227 -20.64 17.10 0.99
CA ASP A 227 -20.29 18.34 1.70
C ASP A 227 -19.38 18.07 2.89
N ARG A 228 -19.69 17.02 3.68
CA ARG A 228 -18.87 16.66 4.84
C ARG A 228 -17.54 16.07 4.42
N LEU A 229 -17.49 15.28 3.34
CA LEU A 229 -16.23 14.82 2.75
C LEU A 229 -15.35 16.00 2.33
N PHE A 230 -15.91 16.95 1.57
CA PHE A 230 -15.17 18.14 1.14
C PHE A 230 -14.70 18.99 2.33
N LYS A 231 -15.57 19.23 3.32
CA LYS A 231 -15.20 19.92 4.56
C LYS A 231 -14.05 19.23 5.28
N THR A 232 -14.09 17.90 5.38
CA THR A 232 -13.00 17.10 5.97
C THR A 232 -11.70 17.26 5.18
N ALA A 233 -11.78 17.25 3.85
CA ALA A 233 -10.61 17.43 2.98
C ALA A 233 -9.94 18.78 3.17
N VAL A 234 -10.72 19.85 3.39
CA VAL A 234 -10.20 21.17 3.72
C VAL A 234 -9.58 21.18 5.12
N GLU A 235 -10.29 20.68 6.13
CA GLU A 235 -9.85 20.66 7.53
C GLU A 235 -8.55 19.87 7.74
N GLN A 236 -8.36 18.79 6.97
CA GLN A 236 -7.22 17.89 7.11
C GLN A 236 -6.19 18.02 5.97
N GLY A 237 -6.34 19.01 5.10
CA GLY A 237 -5.30 19.38 4.12
C GLY A 237 -5.14 18.47 2.90
N PHE A 238 -6.16 17.68 2.52
CA PHE A 238 -6.12 16.81 1.33
C PHE A 238 -7.06 17.26 0.19
N VAL A 239 -7.61 18.47 0.27
CA VAL A 239 -8.52 19.03 -0.76
C VAL A 239 -7.85 19.20 -2.13
N ASP A 240 -6.57 19.57 -2.17
CA ASP A 240 -5.84 19.76 -3.42
C ASP A 240 -5.31 18.45 -4.00
N ASN A 241 -5.01 17.48 -3.14
CA ASN A 241 -4.50 16.17 -3.51
C ASN A 241 -5.06 15.09 -2.57
N PRO A 242 -6.12 14.36 -2.98
CA PRO A 242 -6.72 13.33 -2.14
C PRO A 242 -5.78 12.19 -1.74
N ARG A 243 -4.61 12.04 -2.40
CA ARG A 243 -3.58 11.07 -2.00
C ARG A 243 -2.96 11.39 -0.64
N ASP A 244 -3.07 12.63 -0.20
CA ASP A 244 -2.57 13.10 1.10
C ASP A 244 -3.57 12.78 2.23
N CYS A 245 -4.69 12.09 1.92
CA CYS A 245 -5.55 11.46 2.91
C CYS A 245 -4.90 10.17 3.43
N TYR A 246 -4.41 10.22 4.67
CA TYR A 246 -3.80 9.09 5.39
C TYR A 246 -4.80 8.30 6.25
N HIS A 247 -6.09 8.34 5.92
CA HIS A 247 -7.06 7.50 6.61
C HIS A 247 -6.82 6.01 6.32
N LEU A 248 -7.03 5.16 7.33
CA LEU A 248 -7.00 3.69 7.17
C LEU A 248 -8.11 3.15 6.26
N ILE A 249 -9.23 3.88 6.14
CA ILE A 249 -10.28 3.65 5.15
C ILE A 249 -10.46 4.96 4.41
N ARG A 250 -10.22 4.99 3.10
CA ARG A 250 -10.33 6.23 2.32
C ARG A 250 -11.05 6.01 1.00
N ILE A 251 -11.63 7.08 0.48
CA ILE A 251 -12.07 7.12 -0.92
C ILE A 251 -10.84 7.53 -1.73
N SER A 252 -10.33 6.61 -2.56
CA SER A 252 -9.11 6.82 -3.32
C SER A 252 -9.39 7.56 -4.63
N VAL A 253 -8.36 8.22 -5.19
CA VAL A 253 -8.41 8.87 -6.51
C VAL A 253 -8.79 7.92 -7.66
N HIS A 254 -8.66 6.60 -7.45
CA HIS A 254 -9.02 5.57 -8.43
C HIS A 254 -10.52 5.26 -8.45
N GLY A 255 -11.33 5.98 -7.68
CA GLY A 255 -12.77 5.74 -7.61
C GLY A 255 -13.12 4.47 -6.83
N THR A 256 -12.33 4.16 -5.79
CA THR A 256 -12.51 2.98 -4.94
C THR A 256 -12.58 3.38 -3.47
N VAL A 257 -13.14 2.51 -2.63
CA VAL A 257 -12.91 2.56 -1.18
C VAL A 257 -11.72 1.65 -0.86
N GLU A 258 -10.65 2.24 -0.36
CA GLU A 258 -9.38 1.60 -0.07
C GLU A 258 -9.23 1.36 1.43
N LEU A 259 -8.84 0.15 1.80
CA LEU A 259 -8.60 -0.29 3.17
C LEU A 259 -7.12 -0.57 3.38
N ARG A 260 -6.52 0.05 4.39
CA ARG A 260 -5.05 0.12 4.57
C ARG A 260 -4.56 -0.36 5.93
N MET A 261 -5.44 -0.96 6.73
CA MET A 261 -5.12 -1.42 8.09
C MET A 261 -4.43 -2.78 8.12
N PHE A 262 -4.45 -3.54 7.03
CA PHE A 262 -3.92 -4.91 7.00
C PHE A 262 -2.40 -4.93 6.96
N ASP A 263 -1.83 -5.82 7.76
CA ASP A 263 -0.41 -6.12 7.77
C ASP A 263 0.05 -6.78 6.48
N ALA A 264 1.34 -6.63 6.17
CA ALA A 264 1.96 -7.31 5.04
C ALA A 264 1.98 -8.83 5.29
N THR A 265 1.62 -9.61 4.26
CA THR A 265 1.68 -11.07 4.27
C THR A 265 1.97 -11.61 2.88
N GLY A 266 2.79 -12.66 2.82
CA GLY A 266 3.01 -13.46 1.62
C GLY A 266 1.95 -14.55 1.43
N ASN A 267 1.13 -14.79 2.45
CA ASN A 267 0.10 -15.81 2.42
C ASN A 267 -1.15 -15.29 1.70
N CYS A 268 -1.44 -15.84 0.52
CA CYS A 268 -2.59 -15.44 -0.28
C CYS A 268 -3.93 -15.80 0.42
N ASP A 269 -3.96 -16.85 1.24
CA ASP A 269 -5.18 -17.28 1.93
C ASP A 269 -5.64 -16.26 2.98
N ASP A 270 -4.71 -15.58 3.65
CA ASP A 270 -5.04 -14.50 4.60
C ASP A 270 -5.77 -13.36 3.88
N ILE A 271 -5.22 -12.94 2.74
CA ILE A 271 -5.77 -11.86 1.91
C ILE A 271 -7.15 -12.25 1.36
N ILE A 272 -7.29 -13.48 0.85
CA ILE A 272 -8.58 -13.99 0.38
C ILE A 272 -9.59 -14.06 1.53
N GLY A 273 -9.16 -14.48 2.72
CA GLY A 273 -9.96 -14.45 3.94
C GLY A 273 -10.47 -13.05 4.29
N TRP A 274 -9.60 -12.04 4.22
CA TRP A 274 -9.98 -10.63 4.44
C TRP A 274 -11.00 -10.13 3.42
N VAL A 275 -10.78 -10.42 2.13
CA VAL A 275 -11.72 -10.06 1.06
C VAL A 275 -13.08 -10.73 1.27
N LEU A 276 -13.11 -12.01 1.63
CA LEU A 276 -14.36 -12.72 1.94
C LEU A 276 -15.08 -12.12 3.15
N ARG A 277 -14.33 -11.75 4.21
CA ARG A 277 -14.91 -11.10 5.38
C ARG A 277 -15.53 -9.75 5.05
N LEU A 278 -14.84 -8.93 4.25
CA LEU A 278 -15.36 -7.65 3.75
C LEU A 278 -16.65 -7.81 2.96
N ARG A 279 -16.69 -8.79 2.05
CA ARG A 279 -17.92 -9.10 1.31
C ARG A 279 -19.07 -9.49 2.23
N GLY A 280 -18.79 -10.30 3.26
CA GLY A 280 -19.78 -10.66 4.27
C GLY A 280 -20.34 -9.44 5.02
N MET A 281 -19.48 -8.49 5.40
CA MET A 281 -19.90 -7.23 6.03
C MET A 281 -20.80 -6.39 5.10
N ILE A 282 -20.43 -6.29 3.82
CA ILE A 282 -21.16 -5.49 2.83
C ILE A 282 -22.52 -6.12 2.52
N ALA A 283 -22.60 -7.44 2.43
CA ALA A 283 -23.86 -8.16 2.14
C ALA A 283 -24.86 -8.14 3.32
N ALA A 284 -24.40 -7.86 4.53
CA ALA A 284 -25.24 -7.80 5.72
C ALA A 284 -25.83 -6.41 6.03
N ALA A 285 -25.41 -5.38 5.28
CA ALA A 285 -25.83 -3.99 5.44
C ALA A 285 -26.99 -3.62 4.51
#